data_AF-A0BM93-F1
#
_entry.id   AF-A0BM93-F1
#
_cell.length_a   1.000
_cell.length_b   1.000
_cell.length_c   1.000
_cell.angle_alpha   90.00
_cell.angle_beta   90.00
_cell.angle_gamma   90.00
#
_symmetry.space_group_name_H-M   'P 1'
#
loop_
_entity.id
_entity.type
_entity.pdbx_description
1 polymer ?
#
loop_
_entity_poly.entity_id
_entity_poly.type
_entity_poly.pdbx_seq_one_letter_code
_entity_poly.pdbx_strand_id
1 'polypeptide(L)'
;MYRYLSNEIGFKTTTTLMSSLKIVARDLTDIPAISVSKLNQDEVSHAIDIHQLTWSQSVDTSKLIREYKFNSFKETFVFMGSVSQIADQIKHFPKWTQKGSVLRVEMTTPDCQGVTIKDLFLAYTMDKIAHNISNQPVENVCDIVKIQSTQLLNTWNSNYSRQEEVKTQEFQKNILQL
;
A
#
# COMPACT_ATOMS: atom_id res chain seq x y z
N MET A 1 19.07 6.41 8.60
CA MET A 1 19.12 5.29 9.57
C MET A 1 18.26 4.18 9.01
N TYR A 2 18.88 3.23 8.31
CA TYR A 2 18.18 2.08 7.74
C TYR A 2 17.64 1.23 8.90
N ARG A 3 16.36 0.87 8.86
CA ARG A 3 15.86 -0.25 9.65
C ARG A 3 15.25 -1.29 8.73
N TYR A 4 16.15 -1.96 8.03
CA TYR A 4 16.20 -3.41 8.12
C TYR A 4 17.62 -3.77 8.58
N LEU A 5 17.75 -4.27 9.81
CA LEU A 5 18.95 -4.98 10.23
C LEU A 5 18.96 -6.31 9.47
N SER A 6 19.64 -6.33 8.33
CA SER A 6 20.08 -7.59 7.74
C SER A 6 21.47 -7.37 7.19
N ASN A 7 22.44 -7.71 8.01
CA ASN A 7 23.50 -8.65 7.67
C ASN A 7 24.17 -9.01 9.01
N GLU A 8 24.18 -10.31 9.32
CA GLU A 8 24.77 -11.00 10.49
C GLU A 8 23.87 -11.32 11.69
N ILE A 9 22.87 -10.51 12.09
CA ILE A 9 21.89 -10.91 13.12
C ILE A 9 20.52 -10.31 12.79
N GLY A 10 19.65 -11.07 12.13
CA GLY A 10 18.27 -10.64 11.91
C GLY A 10 17.72 -11.02 10.53
N PHE A 11 16.47 -11.49 10.54
CA PHE A 11 15.64 -11.87 9.40
C PHE A 11 16.00 -13.17 8.67
N LYS A 12 15.50 -14.29 9.21
CA LYS A 12 15.17 -15.49 8.41
C LYS A 12 13.65 -15.51 8.22
N THR A 13 13.13 -14.91 7.16
CA THR A 13 11.74 -15.24 6.75
C THR A 13 11.76 -16.65 6.18
N THR A 14 11.12 -17.58 6.87
CA THR A 14 11.08 -19.00 6.51
C THR A 14 10.06 -19.33 5.42
N THR A 15 9.28 -18.36 4.93
CA THR A 15 8.21 -18.60 3.94
C THR A 15 8.46 -17.83 2.65
N THR A 16 8.59 -18.56 1.53
CA THR A 16 8.79 -18.05 0.15
C THR A 16 7.81 -16.92 -0.22
N LEU A 17 6.58 -16.96 0.31
CA LEU A 17 5.50 -15.99 0.09
C LEU A 17 5.83 -14.56 0.55
N MET A 18 6.71 -14.36 1.54
CA MET A 18 7.01 -13.03 2.07
C MET A 18 8.13 -12.30 1.33
N SER A 19 8.82 -12.98 0.40
CA SER A 19 9.90 -12.37 -0.39
C SER A 19 9.38 -11.46 -1.50
N SER A 20 8.27 -11.85 -2.14
CA SER A 20 7.60 -11.11 -3.23
C SER A 20 6.81 -9.90 -2.77
N LEU A 21 6.49 -9.82 -1.47
CA LEU A 21 5.70 -8.74 -0.88
C LEU A 21 6.54 -7.64 -0.22
N LYS A 22 7.85 -7.56 -0.46
CA LYS A 22 8.72 -6.55 0.20
C LYS A 22 9.13 -5.45 -0.77
N ILE A 23 9.02 -4.20 -0.31
CA ILE A 23 9.66 -3.04 -0.94
C ILE A 23 10.81 -2.62 -0.05
N VAL A 24 12.05 -2.82 -0.53
CA VAL A 24 13.25 -2.35 0.15
C VAL A 24 13.69 -1.06 -0.52
N ALA A 25 13.29 0.07 0.07
CA ALA A 25 13.59 1.41 -0.41
C ALA A 25 14.01 2.32 0.75
N ARG A 26 14.96 3.24 0.52
CA ARG A 26 15.33 4.26 1.52
C ARG A 26 14.42 5.46 1.44
N ASP A 27 14.04 5.78 0.21
CA ASP A 27 13.17 6.86 -0.15
C ASP A 27 12.23 6.41 -1.28
N LEU A 28 11.13 7.14 -1.46
CA LEU A 28 10.16 6.86 -2.53
C LEU A 28 10.79 6.92 -3.92
N THR A 29 11.82 7.74 -4.10
CA THR A 29 12.58 7.84 -5.35
C THR A 29 13.41 6.60 -5.70
N ASP A 30 13.62 5.66 -4.76
CA ASP A 30 14.26 4.37 -5.05
C ASP A 30 13.24 3.37 -5.67
N ILE A 31 11.94 3.54 -5.44
CA ILE A 31 10.88 2.61 -5.86
C ILE A 31 10.80 2.39 -7.38
N PRO A 32 10.97 3.41 -8.25
CA PRO A 32 10.96 3.22 -9.69
C PRO A 32 11.93 2.13 -10.17
N ALA A 33 13.13 2.06 -9.58
CA ALA A 33 14.18 1.12 -9.97
C ALA A 33 13.96 -0.32 -9.47
N ILE A 34 12.96 -0.56 -8.61
CA ILE A 34 12.65 -1.89 -8.09
C ILE A 34 12.00 -2.71 -9.21
N SER A 35 12.62 -3.86 -9.52
CA SER A 35 12.03 -4.87 -10.39
C SER A 35 10.83 -5.51 -9.72
N VAL A 36 9.72 -5.63 -10.45
CA VAL A 36 8.47 -6.18 -9.95
C VAL A 36 7.97 -7.29 -10.85
N SER A 37 7.23 -8.23 -10.26
CA SER A 37 6.53 -9.30 -10.96
C SER A 37 5.06 -9.29 -10.57
N LYS A 38 4.23 -9.86 -11.45
CA LYS A 38 2.81 -10.09 -11.16
C LYS A 38 2.67 -10.96 -9.92
N LEU A 39 1.82 -10.52 -8.99
CA LEU A 39 1.47 -11.27 -7.79
C LEU A 39 0.33 -12.23 -8.09
N ASN A 40 0.34 -13.37 -7.39
CA ASN A 40 -0.78 -14.30 -7.39
C ASN A 40 -1.88 -13.86 -6.39
N GLN A 41 -3.02 -14.54 -6.41
CA GLN A 41 -4.18 -14.20 -5.58
C GLN A 41 -3.90 -14.29 -4.08
N ASP A 42 -3.13 -15.29 -3.64
CA ASP A 42 -2.79 -15.46 -2.23
C ASP A 42 -1.85 -14.34 -1.75
N GLU A 43 -0.86 -13.96 -2.56
CA GLU A 43 0.05 -12.85 -2.28
C GLU A 43 -0.70 -11.52 -2.14
N VAL A 44 -1.62 -11.24 -3.07
CA VAL A 44 -2.46 -10.04 -3.02
C VAL A 44 -3.36 -10.05 -1.78
N SER A 45 -4.01 -11.17 -1.48
CA SER A 45 -4.88 -11.30 -0.31
C SER A 45 -4.10 -11.10 1.00
N HIS A 46 -2.93 -11.71 1.12
CA HIS A 46 -2.05 -11.51 2.27
C HIS A 46 -1.60 -10.07 2.43
N ALA A 47 -1.23 -9.39 1.33
CA ALA A 47 -0.82 -7.99 1.38
C ALA A 47 -1.98 -7.07 1.80
N ILE A 48 -3.20 -7.35 1.33
CA ILE A 48 -4.42 -6.66 1.77
C ILE A 48 -4.60 -6.82 3.28
N ASP A 49 -4.46 -8.03 3.81
CA ASP A 49 -4.59 -8.30 5.25
C ASP A 49 -3.50 -7.63 6.09
N ILE A 50 -2.23 -7.75 5.68
CA ILE A 50 -1.07 -7.14 6.36
C ILE A 50 -1.24 -5.63 6.49
N HIS A 51 -1.78 -4.99 5.45
CA HIS A 51 -1.94 -3.55 5.39
C HIS A 51 -3.33 -3.05 5.76
N GLN A 52 -4.25 -3.96 6.09
CA GLN A 52 -5.66 -3.68 6.41
C GLN A 52 -6.32 -2.83 5.32
N LEU A 53 -6.05 -3.17 4.06
CA LEU A 53 -6.58 -2.46 2.90
C LEU A 53 -8.05 -2.81 2.72
N THR A 54 -8.89 -1.81 2.40
CA THR A 54 -10.29 -2.07 2.01
C THR A 54 -10.45 -2.08 0.49
N TRP A 55 -9.46 -2.65 -0.19
CA TRP A 55 -9.41 -2.82 -1.65
C TRP A 55 -9.87 -4.23 -2.01
N SER A 56 -10.49 -4.40 -3.19
CA SER A 56 -10.89 -5.70 -3.70
C SER A 56 -10.23 -5.99 -5.05
N GLN A 57 -10.07 -7.28 -5.39
CA GLN A 57 -9.61 -7.66 -6.73
C GLN A 57 -10.77 -7.64 -7.74
N SER A 58 -10.45 -7.32 -9.00
CA SER A 58 -11.36 -7.52 -10.12
C SER A 58 -11.70 -9.01 -10.30
N VAL A 59 -12.78 -9.30 -11.02
CA VAL A 59 -13.25 -10.69 -11.27
C VAL A 59 -12.16 -11.55 -11.94
N ASP A 60 -11.40 -10.96 -12.85
CA ASP A 60 -10.27 -11.59 -13.54
C ASP A 60 -8.95 -11.50 -12.74
N THR A 61 -8.97 -10.97 -11.51
CA THR A 61 -7.84 -10.75 -10.59
C THR A 61 -6.70 -9.86 -11.12
N SER A 62 -6.89 -9.22 -12.28
CA SER A 62 -5.86 -8.42 -12.93
C SER A 62 -5.66 -7.02 -12.33
N LYS A 63 -6.61 -6.58 -11.49
CA LYS A 63 -6.61 -5.23 -10.90
C LYS A 63 -7.03 -5.24 -9.44
N LEU A 64 -6.55 -4.25 -8.69
CA LEU A 64 -7.16 -3.82 -7.44
C LEU A 64 -8.14 -2.69 -7.72
N ILE A 65 -9.28 -2.70 -7.03
CA ILE A 65 -10.36 -1.74 -7.20
C ILE A 65 -10.78 -1.22 -5.82
N ARG A 66 -11.00 0.09 -5.73
CA ARG A 66 -11.61 0.73 -4.57
C ARG A 66 -12.45 1.93 -4.98
N GLU A 67 -13.52 2.19 -4.24
CA GLU A 67 -14.30 3.41 -4.33
C GLU A 67 -14.12 4.23 -3.05
N TYR A 68 -13.74 5.50 -3.21
CA TYR A 68 -13.67 6.48 -2.13
C TYR A 68 -14.89 7.41 -2.22
N LYS A 69 -15.52 7.69 -1.08
CA LYS A 69 -16.62 8.66 -0.96
C LYS A 69 -16.19 9.75 0.02
N PHE A 70 -16.12 10.98 -0.49
CA PHE A 70 -15.76 12.17 0.28
C PHE A 70 -17.02 13.01 0.55
N ASN A 71 -16.93 13.94 1.51
CA ASN A 71 -18.07 14.80 1.84
C ASN A 71 -18.29 15.88 0.79
N SER A 72 -17.24 16.25 0.04
CA SER A 72 -17.32 17.27 -0.99
C SER A 72 -16.46 16.97 -2.22
N PHE A 73 -16.80 17.60 -3.33
CA PHE A 73 -16.02 17.56 -4.57
C PHE A 73 -14.58 18.08 -4.33
N LYS A 74 -14.44 19.12 -3.50
CA LYS A 74 -13.16 19.73 -3.11
C LYS A 74 -12.25 18.74 -2.38
N GLU A 75 -12.77 17.99 -1.42
CA GLU A 75 -12.00 16.93 -0.74
C GLU A 75 -11.48 15.88 -1.71
N THR A 76 -12.28 15.51 -2.72
CA THR A 76 -11.84 14.58 -3.77
C THR A 76 -10.66 15.13 -4.56
N PHE A 77 -10.66 16.43 -4.89
CA PHE A 77 -9.53 17.08 -5.57
C PHE A 77 -8.27 17.14 -4.70
N VAL A 78 -8.41 17.46 -3.41
CA VAL A 78 -7.28 17.46 -2.47
C VAL A 78 -6.69 16.05 -2.34
N PHE A 79 -7.53 15.02 -2.27
CA PHE A 79 -7.09 13.63 -2.30
C PHE A 79 -6.28 13.33 -3.57
N MET A 80 -6.83 13.63 -4.74
CA MET A 80 -6.18 13.39 -6.04
C MET A 80 -4.83 14.11 -6.15
N GLY A 81 -4.75 15.37 -5.71
CA GLY A 81 -3.51 16.16 -5.68
C GLY A 81 -2.48 15.63 -4.69
N SER A 82 -2.90 15.08 -3.56
CA SER A 82 -2.00 14.46 -2.59
C SER A 82 -1.44 13.14 -3.13
N VAL A 83 -2.28 12.34 -3.79
CA VAL A 83 -1.88 11.07 -4.42
C VAL A 83 -0.93 11.32 -5.59
N SER A 84 -1.15 12.37 -6.39
CA SER A 84 -0.33 12.64 -7.58
C SER A 84 1.13 12.92 -7.23
N GLN A 85 1.41 13.56 -6.09
CA GLN A 85 2.77 13.79 -5.60
C GLN A 85 3.53 12.47 -5.37
N ILE A 86 2.88 11.49 -4.75
CA ILE A 86 3.50 10.19 -4.48
C ILE A 86 3.61 9.38 -5.76
N ALA A 87 2.54 9.34 -6.57
CA ALA A 87 2.52 8.63 -7.85
C ALA A 87 3.67 9.07 -8.78
N ASP A 88 3.96 10.38 -8.82
CA ASP A 88 5.06 10.91 -9.62
C ASP A 88 6.45 10.52 -9.06
N GLN A 89 6.61 10.50 -7.73
CA GLN A 89 7.86 10.08 -7.09
C GLN A 89 8.17 8.60 -7.34
N ILE A 90 7.16 7.72 -7.23
CA ILE A 90 7.34 6.27 -7.40
C ILE A 90 7.21 5.82 -8.87
N LYS A 91 6.88 6.74 -9.78
CA LYS A 91 6.63 6.50 -11.21
C LYS A 91 5.62 5.36 -11.45
N HIS A 92 4.54 5.38 -10.67
CA HIS A 92 3.45 4.41 -10.77
C HIS A 92 2.12 5.15 -10.62
N PHE A 93 1.25 5.05 -11.62
CA PHE A 93 0.09 5.93 -11.75
C PHE A 93 -1.23 5.16 -11.62
N PRO A 94 -2.22 5.72 -10.91
CA PRO A 94 -3.55 5.12 -10.84
C PRO A 94 -4.35 5.36 -12.12
N LYS A 95 -5.30 4.48 -12.39
CA LYS A 95 -6.45 4.81 -13.22
C LYS A 95 -7.61 5.18 -12.29
N TRP A 96 -8.23 6.34 -12.50
CA TRP A 96 -9.39 6.75 -11.72
C TRP A 96 -10.54 7.28 -12.57
N THR A 97 -11.75 7.25 -12.02
CA THR A 97 -12.95 7.90 -12.57
C THR A 97 -13.65 8.63 -11.44
N GLN A 98 -13.89 9.93 -11.61
CA GLN A 98 -14.58 10.76 -10.61
C GLN A 98 -16.02 11.06 -11.03
N LYS A 99 -16.95 11.00 -10.08
CA LYS A 99 -18.34 11.49 -10.23
C LYS A 99 -18.76 12.23 -8.95
N GLY A 100 -18.79 13.56 -8.99
CA GLY A 100 -19.03 14.37 -7.79
C GLY A 100 -17.97 14.09 -6.71
N SER A 101 -18.40 13.83 -5.48
CA SER A 101 -17.52 13.48 -4.35
C SER A 101 -17.13 12.00 -4.28
N VAL A 102 -17.36 11.23 -5.35
CA VAL A 102 -17.05 9.80 -5.43
C VAL A 102 -15.92 9.59 -6.43
N LEU A 103 -14.89 8.84 -6.02
CA LEU A 103 -13.73 8.49 -6.84
C LEU A 103 -13.54 6.98 -6.87
N ARG A 104 -13.68 6.39 -8.05
CA ARG A 104 -13.36 4.98 -8.28
C ARG A 104 -11.93 4.87 -8.78
N VAL A 105 -11.13 4.01 -8.17
CA VAL A 105 -9.72 3.79 -8.51
C VAL A 105 -9.50 2.34 -8.92
N GLU A 106 -8.71 2.14 -9.98
CA GLU A 106 -8.20 0.86 -10.47
C GLU A 106 -6.66 0.91 -10.45
N MET A 107 -6.03 -0.09 -9.82
CA MET A 107 -4.58 -0.27 -9.80
C MET A 107 -4.19 -1.56 -10.53
N THR A 108 -3.23 -1.47 -11.42
CA THR A 108 -2.62 -2.59 -12.13
C THR A 108 -1.30 -2.11 -12.73
N THR A 109 -0.35 -3.02 -12.91
CA THR A 109 0.90 -2.75 -13.63
C THR A 109 0.76 -3.29 -15.06
N PRO A 110 0.60 -2.42 -16.08
CA PRO A 110 0.32 -2.86 -17.44
C PRO A 110 1.38 -3.81 -18.01
N ASP A 111 2.66 -3.49 -17.76
CA ASP A 111 3.80 -4.28 -18.25
C ASP A 111 3.82 -5.70 -17.68
N CYS A 112 3.27 -5.90 -16.47
CA CYS A 112 3.14 -7.20 -15.83
C CYS A 112 1.76 -7.85 -16.06
N GLN A 113 0.84 -7.18 -16.77
CA GLN A 113 -0.54 -7.62 -17.00
C GLN A 113 -1.23 -8.10 -15.71
N GLY A 114 -1.06 -7.34 -14.62
CA GLY A 114 -1.60 -7.71 -13.32
C GLY A 114 -1.14 -6.81 -12.19
N VAL A 115 -1.60 -7.15 -10.98
CA VAL A 115 -1.24 -6.46 -9.74
C VAL A 115 0.19 -6.80 -9.35
N THR A 116 0.97 -5.78 -8.98
CA THR A 116 2.31 -5.92 -8.41
C THR A 116 2.40 -5.28 -7.03
N ILE A 117 3.56 -5.36 -6.39
CA ILE A 117 3.78 -4.70 -5.11
C ILE A 117 3.70 -3.16 -5.20
N LYS A 118 3.97 -2.56 -6.37
CA LYS A 118 3.82 -1.10 -6.59
C LYS A 118 2.35 -0.69 -6.55
N ASP A 119 1.45 -1.53 -7.06
CA ASP A 119 0.00 -1.31 -6.99
C ASP A 119 -0.49 -1.31 -5.54
N LEU A 120 -0.08 -2.31 -4.75
CA LEU A 120 -0.41 -2.44 -3.33
C LEU A 120 0.16 -1.28 -2.50
N PHE A 121 1.38 -0.85 -2.80
CA PHE A 121 2.02 0.27 -2.11
C PHE A 121 1.28 1.58 -2.35
N LEU A 122 0.89 1.86 -3.61
CA LEU A 122 0.12 3.06 -3.90
C LEU A 122 -1.29 2.98 -3.31
N ALA A 123 -1.93 1.80 -3.33
CA ALA A 123 -3.21 1.56 -2.68
C ALA A 123 -3.16 1.85 -1.16
N TYR A 124 -2.14 1.35 -0.46
CA TYR A 124 -1.89 1.67 0.94
C TYR A 124 -1.69 3.16 1.19
N THR A 125 -0.94 3.82 0.32
CA THR A 125 -0.69 5.26 0.44
C THR A 125 -1.98 6.05 0.28
N MET A 126 -2.81 5.69 -0.71
CA MET A 126 -4.14 6.29 -0.90
C MET A 126 -5.00 6.14 0.34
N ASP A 127 -5.00 4.98 0.99
CA ASP A 127 -5.78 4.76 2.21
C ASP A 127 -5.33 5.67 3.37
N LYS A 128 -4.02 5.89 3.51
CA LYS A 128 -3.48 6.85 4.48
C LYS A 128 -3.87 8.29 4.16
N ILE A 129 -3.81 8.70 2.90
CA ILE A 129 -4.24 10.03 2.46
C ILE A 129 -5.74 10.22 2.74
N ALA A 130 -6.57 9.25 2.35
CA ALA A 130 -8.01 9.30 2.57
C ALA A 130 -8.35 9.41 4.07
N HIS A 131 -7.66 8.64 4.91
CA HIS A 131 -7.83 8.70 6.36
C HIS A 131 -7.47 10.09 6.94
N ASN A 132 -6.39 10.70 6.46
CA ASN A 132 -6.02 12.05 6.90
C ASN A 132 -7.07 13.09 6.48
N ILE A 133 -7.57 13.01 5.24
CA ILE A 133 -8.62 13.91 4.74
C ILE A 133 -9.93 13.74 5.51
N SER A 134 -10.31 12.52 5.90
CA SER A 134 -11.51 12.32 6.71
C SER A 134 -11.41 12.90 8.12
N ASN A 135 -10.19 13.13 8.62
CA ASN A 135 -9.93 13.61 9.98
C ASN A 135 -9.55 15.10 10.04
N GLN A 136 -9.45 15.80 8.90
CA GLN A 136 -9.07 17.21 8.84
C GLN A 136 -10.01 17.98 7.90
N PRO A 137 -10.51 19.17 8.31
CA PRO A 137 -11.34 19.98 7.44
C PRO A 137 -10.54 20.47 6.24
N VAL A 138 -11.07 20.28 5.03
CA VAL A 138 -10.51 20.84 3.80
C VAL A 138 -11.19 22.17 3.50
N GLU A 139 -10.47 23.28 3.65
CA GLU A 139 -10.98 24.62 3.36
C GLU A 139 -10.71 25.01 1.91
N ASN A 140 -9.55 24.65 1.36
CA ASN A 140 -9.07 25.02 0.04
C ASN A 140 -8.58 23.81 -0.76
N VAL A 141 -8.62 23.91 -2.09
CA VAL A 141 -8.10 22.86 -2.99
C VAL A 141 -6.58 22.69 -2.84
N CYS A 142 -5.88 23.71 -2.33
CA CYS A 142 -4.44 23.69 -2.10
C CYS A 142 -4.04 23.05 -0.76
N ASP A 143 -4.99 22.60 0.07
CA ASP A 143 -4.73 21.95 1.36
C ASP A 143 -4.25 20.50 1.18
N ILE A 144 -3.26 20.32 0.29
CA ILE A 144 -2.70 19.03 -0.08
C ILE A 144 -2.06 18.38 1.14
N VAL A 145 -2.46 17.14 1.42
CA VAL A 145 -1.93 16.35 2.53
C VAL A 145 -0.52 15.89 2.17
N LYS A 146 0.47 16.47 2.85
CA LYS A 146 1.87 16.04 2.72
C LYS A 146 2.12 14.83 3.61
N ILE A 147 2.38 13.68 3.00
CA ILE A 147 2.86 12.50 3.70
C ILE A 147 4.39 12.51 3.71
N GLN A 148 4.98 12.33 4.89
CA GLN A 148 6.42 12.17 5.03
C GLN A 148 6.83 10.78 4.51
N SER A 149 7.65 10.74 3.46
CA SER A 149 8.15 9.51 2.81
C SER A 149 8.72 8.50 3.79
N THR A 150 9.52 8.97 4.75
CA THR A 150 10.17 8.13 5.77
C THR A 150 9.15 7.49 6.70
N GLN A 151 8.14 8.24 7.14
CA GLN A 151 7.07 7.72 7.98
C GLN A 151 6.26 6.67 7.22
N LEU A 152 5.89 6.95 5.97
CA LEU A 152 5.12 6.05 5.12
C LEU A 152 5.83 4.70 4.91
N LEU A 153 7.12 4.75 4.52
CA LEU A 153 7.94 3.55 4.35
C LEU A 153 8.12 2.79 5.66
N ASN A 154 8.36 3.51 6.77
CA ASN A 154 8.51 2.87 8.08
C ASN A 154 7.22 2.16 8.51
N THR A 155 6.05 2.78 8.35
CA THR A 155 4.77 2.16 8.72
C THR A 155 4.41 1.01 7.79
N TRP A 156 4.69 1.12 6.49
CA TRP A 156 4.55 0.02 5.53
C TRP A 156 5.39 -1.19 5.96
N ASN A 157 6.67 -0.96 6.25
CA ASN A 157 7.62 -1.99 6.66
C ASN A 157 7.25 -2.65 8.00
N SER A 158 6.81 -1.85 8.97
CA SER A 158 6.46 -2.35 10.32
C SER A 158 5.23 -3.25 10.33
N ASN A 159 4.31 -3.07 9.37
CA ASN A 159 3.13 -3.92 9.23
C ASN A 159 3.51 -5.39 8.96
N TYR A 160 4.55 -5.64 8.16
CA TYR A 160 5.04 -6.99 7.89
C TYR A 160 5.60 -7.65 9.16
N SER A 161 6.43 -6.92 9.92
CA SER A 161 7.00 -7.42 11.17
C SER A 161 5.91 -7.79 12.19
N ARG A 162 4.89 -6.95 12.32
CA ARG A 162 3.74 -7.22 13.20
C ARG A 162 3.01 -8.51 12.80
N GLN A 163 2.80 -8.75 11.50
CA GLN A 163 2.09 -9.95 11.04
C GLN A 163 2.89 -11.23 11.32
N GLU A 164 4.22 -11.18 11.19
CA GLU A 164 5.09 -12.32 11.52
C GLU A 164 5.06 -12.64 13.03
N GLU A 165 5.05 -11.62 13.88
CA GLU A 165 4.92 -11.77 15.34
C GLU A 165 3.60 -12.44 15.72
N VAL A 166 2.47 -11.98 15.15
CA VAL A 166 1.15 -12.57 15.39
C VAL A 166 1.11 -14.04 14.98
N LYS A 167 1.60 -14.39 13.78
CA LYS A 167 1.66 -15.79 13.33
C LYS A 167 2.53 -16.66 14.23
N THR A 168 3.65 -16.13 14.71
CA THR A 168 4.55 -16.84 15.63
C THR A 168 3.87 -17.10 16.98
N GLN A 169 3.17 -16.11 17.52
CA GLN A 169 2.43 -16.23 18.78
C GLN A 169 1.25 -17.22 18.67
N GLU A 170 0.50 -17.19 17.56
CA GLU A 170 -0.58 -18.15 17.29
C GLU A 170 -0.04 -19.58 17.19
N PHE A 171 1.07 -19.78 16.49
CA PHE A 171 1.72 -21.09 16.38
C PHE A 171 2.18 -21.61 17.76
N GLN A 172 2.82 -20.76 18.56
CA GLN A 172 3.23 -21.11 19.92
C GLN A 172 2.03 -21.48 20.81
N LYS A 173 0.94 -20.72 20.72
CA LYS A 173 -0.30 -21.00 21.46
C LYS A 173 -0.90 -22.34 21.07
N ASN A 174 -0.93 -22.65 19.77
CA ASN A 174 -1.46 -23.92 19.27
C ASN A 174 -0.62 -25.12 19.71
N ILE A 175 0.71 -24.99 19.81
CA ILE A 175 1.59 -26.03 20.37
C ILE A 175 1.33 -26.23 21.86
N LEU A 176 1.16 -25.16 22.62
CA LEU A 176 0.91 -25.24 24.08
C LEU A 176 -0.48 -25.76 24.45
N GLN A 177 -1.39 -25.89 23.47
CA GLN A 177 -2.74 -26.43 23.64
C GLN A 177 -2.87 -27.90 23.19
N LEU A 178 -1.79 -28.50 22.69
CA LEU A 178 -1.66 -29.93 22.34
C LEU A 178 -0.95 -30.69 23.47
#